data_AF-A0A832KMA3-F1
#
_entry.id   AF-A0A832KMA3-F1
#
_cell.length_a   1.000
_cell.length_b   1.000
_cell.length_c   1.000
_cell.angle_alpha   90.00
_cell.angle_beta   90.00
_cell.angle_gamma   90.00
#
_symmetry.space_group_name_H-M   'P 1'
#
loop_
_entity.id
_entity.type
_entity.pdbx_description
1 polymer ?
#
loop_
_entity_poly.entity_id
_entity_poly.type
_entity_poly.pdbx_seq_one_letter_code
_entity_poly.pdbx_strand_id
1 'polypeptide(L)'
;DDLRGAERLIEEYGSVNNGGMIQHVTYPDNFMDEAETTISVIAGLADDPKIKAIIVNQAIPGTTEAFRIVKEKRSDVLCIAGEAHEDPGVIQTAADLAVNNDFIARGYLIIRTAHELGCDTFVHISFPRHMSYETLSRRAAIMKVACEDLGMKFVAETAPDPTSDVGVAGAQQYILEKVPAWIEAYGQNAAFFCTNDAHTEPLLKQLLTYGGFFIEADLPSPLMGYPGALGIDLSAEAGDFTAILKKVESSIEAKGGAGRFGTWAFSYGYTATAGLGQHAINVLNGNSDLLKLSDIMKAFGKYTPNAKWNGAPYSDVNTGVRAKNHILIYQDTYMMGRGYMGNADIVVPEKYFAIK
;
A
#
# COMPACT_ATOMS: atom_id res chain seq x y z
N ASP A 1 0.44 7.71 7.96
CA ASP A 1 0.85 8.49 6.76
C ASP A 1 -0.31 9.15 6.06
N ASP A 2 -1.47 8.50 6.02
CA ASP A 2 -2.66 8.95 5.28
C ASP A 2 -3.12 10.35 5.68
N LEU A 3 -3.13 10.65 6.99
CA LEU A 3 -3.48 11.96 7.55
C LEU A 3 -2.54 13.07 7.06
N ARG A 4 -1.25 12.77 6.88
CA ARG A 4 -0.26 13.75 6.36
C ARG A 4 -0.56 14.13 4.91
N GLY A 5 -1.15 13.22 4.14
CA GLY A 5 -1.60 13.53 2.78
C GLY A 5 -2.77 14.51 2.77
N ALA A 6 -3.69 14.41 3.74
CA ALA A 6 -4.78 15.36 3.89
C ALA A 6 -4.27 16.74 4.39
N GLU A 7 -3.34 16.75 5.34
CA GLU A 7 -2.66 17.97 5.78
C GLU A 7 -1.94 18.68 4.63
N ARG A 8 -1.29 17.92 3.74
CA ARG A 8 -0.67 18.49 2.53
C ARG A 8 -1.69 19.17 1.63
N LEU A 9 -2.86 18.57 1.42
CA LEU A 9 -3.94 19.19 0.65
C LEU A 9 -4.48 20.44 1.35
N ILE A 10 -4.61 20.42 2.68
CA ILE A 10 -5.01 21.60 3.47
C ILE A 10 -3.99 22.74 3.33
N GLU A 11 -2.69 22.43 3.34
CA GLU A 11 -1.62 23.41 3.14
C GLU A 11 -1.76 24.10 1.78
N GLU A 12 -2.03 23.35 0.72
CA GLU A 12 -2.10 23.88 -0.65
C GLU A 12 -3.43 24.55 -1.00
N TYR A 13 -4.55 24.02 -0.50
CA TYR A 13 -5.91 24.41 -0.91
C TYR A 13 -6.75 25.02 0.21
N GLY A 14 -6.20 25.11 1.42
CA GLY A 14 -6.85 25.63 2.61
C GLY A 14 -7.89 24.67 3.20
N SER A 15 -8.06 24.73 4.53
CA SER A 15 -9.16 24.04 5.22
C SER A 15 -10.48 24.82 5.06
N VAL A 16 -11.61 24.11 4.97
CA VAL A 16 -12.96 24.73 4.97
C VAL A 16 -13.20 25.64 6.18
N ASN A 17 -12.59 25.32 7.34
CA ASN A 17 -12.69 26.14 8.56
C ASN A 17 -12.07 27.53 8.39
N ASN A 18 -11.15 27.67 7.44
CA ASN A 18 -10.44 28.91 7.11
C ASN A 18 -10.85 29.46 5.73
N GLY A 19 -12.00 29.03 5.20
CA GLY A 19 -12.50 29.45 3.88
C GLY A 19 -11.84 28.78 2.68
N GLY A 20 -11.03 27.74 2.90
CA GLY A 20 -10.43 26.91 1.86
C GLY A 20 -11.35 25.80 1.36
N MET A 21 -10.77 24.85 0.63
CA MET A 21 -11.51 23.79 -0.07
C MET A 21 -11.63 22.48 0.72
N ILE A 22 -10.66 22.17 1.59
CA ILE A 22 -10.49 20.80 2.11
C ILE A 22 -11.18 20.64 3.45
N GLN A 23 -12.15 19.72 3.50
CA GLN A 23 -12.72 19.19 4.74
C GLN A 23 -12.02 17.87 5.05
N HIS A 24 -11.34 17.81 6.19
CA HIS A 24 -10.67 16.61 6.66
C HIS A 24 -11.43 16.06 7.87
N VAL A 25 -11.86 14.81 7.76
CA VAL A 25 -12.54 14.06 8.81
C VAL A 25 -11.85 12.71 8.99
N THR A 26 -11.92 12.17 10.20
CA THR A 26 -11.44 10.83 10.55
C THR A 26 -12.62 9.97 10.97
N TYR A 27 -12.54 8.67 10.73
CA TYR A 27 -13.46 7.67 11.28
C TYR A 27 -12.80 6.96 12.48
N PRO A 28 -13.55 6.17 13.28
CA PRO A 28 -13.01 5.50 14.47
C PRO A 28 -11.88 4.52 14.15
N ASP A 29 -10.85 4.46 15.01
CA ASP A 29 -9.77 3.48 14.89
C ASP A 29 -10.30 2.04 15.02
N ASN A 30 -11.32 1.82 15.85
CA ASN A 30 -11.99 0.53 16.02
C ASN A 30 -13.15 0.34 15.04
N PHE A 31 -12.93 0.68 13.77
CA PHE A 31 -13.95 0.70 12.73
C PHE A 31 -14.67 -0.65 12.52
N MET A 32 -14.04 -1.76 12.88
CA MET A 32 -14.64 -3.09 12.79
C MET A 32 -15.82 -3.26 13.76
N ASP A 33 -15.72 -2.68 14.96
CA ASP A 33 -16.81 -2.70 15.95
C ASP A 33 -17.72 -1.47 15.81
N GLU A 34 -17.26 -0.42 15.12
CA GLU A 34 -17.95 0.87 14.96
C GLU A 34 -18.42 1.14 13.52
N ALA A 35 -18.82 0.10 12.79
CA ALA A 35 -19.20 0.19 11.37
C ALA A 35 -20.29 1.23 11.09
N GLU A 36 -21.33 1.32 11.93
CA GLU A 36 -22.41 2.31 11.77
C GLU A 36 -21.90 3.76 11.91
N THR A 37 -20.97 4.00 12.84
CA THR A 37 -20.32 5.30 13.02
C THR A 37 -19.50 5.66 11.80
N THR A 38 -18.67 4.73 11.30
CA THR A 38 -17.89 4.90 10.07
C THR A 38 -18.79 5.28 8.88
N ILE A 39 -19.86 4.52 8.66
CA ILE A 39 -20.81 4.77 7.56
C ILE A 39 -21.43 6.16 7.70
N SER A 40 -21.88 6.52 8.90
CA SER A 40 -22.53 7.81 9.17
C SER A 40 -21.59 8.99 8.98
N VAL A 41 -20.33 8.88 9.40
CA VAL A 41 -19.31 9.93 9.20
C VAL A 41 -19.08 10.20 7.72
N ILE A 42 -18.89 9.14 6.91
CA ILE A 42 -18.63 9.29 5.47
C ILE A 42 -19.88 9.81 4.74
N ALA A 43 -21.04 9.20 5.00
CA ALA A 43 -22.29 9.55 4.31
C ALA A 43 -22.77 10.97 4.66
N GLY A 44 -22.56 11.40 5.91
CA GLY A 44 -22.93 12.73 6.38
C GLY A 44 -22.22 13.89 5.67
N LEU A 45 -21.08 13.64 5.01
CA LEU A 45 -20.41 14.65 4.17
C LEU A 45 -21.28 15.11 3.00
N ALA A 46 -22.24 14.29 2.54
CA ALA A 46 -23.17 14.67 1.47
C ALA A 46 -24.21 15.72 1.91
N ASP A 47 -24.31 16.01 3.21
CA ASP A 47 -25.22 17.00 3.76
C ASP A 47 -24.79 18.43 3.40
N ASP A 48 -23.50 18.66 3.19
CA ASP A 48 -22.99 19.95 2.73
C ASP A 48 -23.17 20.08 1.20
N PRO A 49 -23.97 21.07 0.71
CA PRO A 49 -24.18 21.28 -0.72
C PRO A 49 -22.90 21.64 -1.49
N LYS A 50 -21.85 22.11 -0.80
CA LYS A 50 -20.57 22.50 -1.40
C LYS A 50 -19.64 21.32 -1.65
N ILE A 51 -19.84 20.18 -1.01
CA ILE A 51 -19.05 18.98 -1.28
C ILE A 51 -19.32 18.50 -2.71
N LYS A 52 -18.23 18.27 -3.44
CA LYS A 52 -18.19 17.81 -4.85
C LYS A 52 -17.42 16.50 -5.04
N ALA A 53 -16.56 16.14 -4.09
CA ALA A 53 -15.90 14.86 -4.05
C ALA A 53 -15.71 14.42 -2.59
N ILE A 54 -15.83 13.12 -2.35
CA ILE A 54 -15.50 12.46 -1.10
C ILE A 54 -14.43 11.42 -1.42
N ILE A 55 -13.27 11.57 -0.79
CA ILE A 55 -12.13 10.65 -0.93
C ILE A 55 -11.95 9.96 0.42
N VAL A 56 -12.02 8.63 0.44
CA VAL A 56 -11.78 7.81 1.63
C VAL A 56 -10.51 7.03 1.38
N ASN A 57 -9.45 7.27 2.16
CA ASN A 57 -8.19 6.51 2.06
C ASN A 57 -7.97 5.65 3.30
N GLN A 58 -7.53 4.42 3.06
CA GLN A 58 -7.95 3.22 3.80
C GLN A 58 -9.47 3.09 3.73
N ALA A 59 -10.00 2.81 2.55
CA ALA A 59 -11.43 2.56 2.33
C ALA A 59 -11.85 1.21 2.95
N ILE A 60 -11.96 1.23 4.28
CA ILE A 60 -12.33 0.14 5.18
C ILE A 60 -13.76 -0.37 4.94
N PRO A 61 -14.11 -1.55 5.48
CA PRO A 61 -15.47 -2.08 5.41
C PRO A 61 -16.53 -1.06 5.85
N GLY A 62 -17.62 -0.97 5.07
CA GLY A 62 -18.67 0.05 5.23
C GLY A 62 -18.53 1.25 4.28
N THR A 63 -17.37 1.43 3.63
CA THR A 63 -17.19 2.50 2.64
C THR A 63 -18.14 2.35 1.45
N THR A 64 -18.37 1.13 0.95
CA THR A 64 -19.32 0.87 -0.14
C THR A 64 -20.72 1.33 0.22
N GLU A 65 -21.20 0.99 1.42
CA GLU A 65 -22.54 1.37 1.88
C GLU A 65 -22.64 2.88 2.09
N ALA A 66 -21.62 3.51 2.66
CA ALA A 66 -21.58 4.96 2.80
C ALA A 66 -21.65 5.66 1.44
N PHE A 67 -20.88 5.20 0.45
CA PHE A 67 -20.94 5.73 -0.91
C PHE A 67 -22.31 5.51 -1.55
N ARG A 68 -22.96 4.36 -1.37
CA ARG A 68 -24.33 4.14 -1.85
C ARG A 68 -25.29 5.22 -1.31
N ILE A 69 -25.25 5.47 0.01
CA ILE A 69 -26.08 6.52 0.65
C ILE A 69 -25.75 7.91 0.09
N VAL A 70 -24.47 8.23 -0.10
CA VAL A 70 -24.05 9.50 -0.74
C VAL A 70 -24.65 9.62 -2.14
N LYS A 71 -24.52 8.60 -3.00
CA LYS A 71 -25.00 8.65 -4.38
C LYS A 71 -26.53 8.72 -4.48
N GLU A 72 -27.25 8.10 -3.55
CA GLU A 72 -28.72 8.23 -3.44
C GLU A 72 -29.15 9.66 -3.12
N LYS A 73 -28.40 10.35 -2.26
CA LYS A 73 -28.69 11.73 -1.87
C LYS A 73 -28.16 12.77 -2.87
N ARG A 74 -26.97 12.53 -3.41
CA ARG A 74 -26.15 13.46 -4.20
C ARG A 74 -25.37 12.69 -5.27
N SER A 75 -26.04 12.32 -6.35
CA SER A 75 -25.41 11.61 -7.47
C SER A 75 -24.30 12.41 -8.17
N ASP A 76 -24.24 13.74 -7.97
CA ASP A 76 -23.22 14.64 -8.51
C ASP A 76 -21.89 14.62 -7.74
N VAL A 77 -21.85 14.05 -6.54
CA VAL A 77 -20.62 13.94 -5.74
C VAL A 77 -19.80 12.77 -6.25
N LEU A 78 -18.50 13.01 -6.51
CA LEU A 78 -17.54 11.96 -6.84
C LEU A 78 -17.17 11.18 -5.58
N CYS A 79 -17.35 9.86 -5.60
CA CYS A 79 -16.96 8.96 -4.52
C CYS A 79 -15.70 8.19 -4.92
N ILE A 80 -14.58 8.46 -4.25
CA ILE A 80 -13.27 7.86 -4.56
C ILE A 80 -12.75 7.06 -3.37
N ALA A 81 -12.48 5.77 -3.57
CA ALA A 81 -11.89 4.88 -2.58
C ALA A 81 -10.38 4.71 -2.84
N GLY A 82 -9.54 5.04 -1.85
CA GLY A 82 -8.11 4.76 -1.82
C GLY A 82 -7.80 3.61 -0.86
N GLU A 83 -7.04 2.64 -1.32
CA GLU A 83 -6.78 1.35 -0.67
C GLU A 83 -8.08 0.73 -0.14
N ALA A 84 -8.93 0.25 -1.06
CA ALA A 84 -10.19 -0.40 -0.70
C ALA A 84 -9.96 -1.77 -0.05
N HIS A 85 -10.59 -2.00 1.10
CA HIS A 85 -10.47 -3.25 1.85
C HIS A 85 -11.59 -4.24 1.55
N GLU A 86 -12.74 -3.73 1.09
CA GLU A 86 -13.84 -4.56 0.62
C GLU A 86 -13.49 -5.22 -0.72
N ASP A 87 -14.16 -6.33 -1.03
CA ASP A 87 -13.96 -7.05 -2.29
C ASP A 87 -14.06 -6.09 -3.49
N PRO A 88 -13.14 -6.19 -4.48
CA PRO A 88 -13.15 -5.29 -5.63
C PRO A 88 -14.50 -5.20 -6.32
N GLY A 89 -15.22 -6.32 -6.49
CA GLY A 89 -16.53 -6.37 -7.13
C GLY A 89 -17.63 -5.68 -6.33
N VAL A 90 -17.45 -5.53 -5.01
CA VAL A 90 -18.39 -4.82 -4.11
C VAL A 90 -18.18 -3.31 -4.18
N ILE A 91 -16.95 -2.83 -3.91
CA ILE A 91 -16.67 -1.38 -3.88
C ILE A 91 -16.88 -0.72 -5.25
N GLN A 92 -16.62 -1.45 -6.34
CA GLN A 92 -16.85 -0.99 -7.72
C GLN A 92 -18.30 -0.62 -8.01
N THR A 93 -19.27 -1.11 -7.22
CA THR A 93 -20.69 -0.80 -7.44
C THR A 93 -21.10 0.59 -6.97
N ALA A 94 -20.35 1.19 -6.03
CA ALA A 94 -20.69 2.46 -5.41
C ALA A 94 -19.64 3.56 -5.63
N ALA A 95 -18.35 3.20 -5.79
CA ALA A 95 -17.29 4.16 -6.06
C ALA A 95 -17.28 4.61 -7.53
N ASP A 96 -17.08 5.89 -7.79
CA ASP A 96 -16.79 6.41 -9.13
C ASP A 96 -15.35 6.06 -9.55
N LEU A 97 -14.43 5.91 -8.57
CA LEU A 97 -13.07 5.40 -8.73
C LEU A 97 -12.62 4.68 -7.45
N ALA A 98 -12.06 3.48 -7.58
CA ALA A 98 -11.34 2.76 -6.54
C ALA A 98 -9.88 2.60 -6.96
N VAL A 99 -8.96 2.72 -6.01
CA VAL A 99 -7.52 2.53 -6.21
C VAL A 99 -6.95 1.66 -5.10
N ASN A 100 -6.16 0.66 -5.46
CA ASN A 100 -5.39 -0.16 -4.52
C ASN A 100 -3.94 -0.25 -4.98
N ASN A 101 -3.04 -0.62 -4.05
CA ASN A 101 -1.71 -1.08 -4.45
C ASN A 101 -1.85 -2.30 -5.39
N ASP A 102 -0.98 -2.42 -6.40
CA ASP A 102 -1.09 -3.45 -7.42
C ASP A 102 -0.61 -4.81 -6.93
N PHE A 103 -1.46 -5.50 -6.17
CA PHE A 103 -1.19 -6.83 -5.64
C PHE A 103 -0.97 -7.89 -6.74
N ILE A 104 -1.36 -7.64 -7.99
CA ILE A 104 -1.12 -8.56 -9.11
C ILE A 104 0.29 -8.35 -9.67
N ALA A 105 0.57 -7.14 -10.18
CA ALA A 105 1.87 -6.81 -10.77
C ALA A 105 3.00 -6.95 -9.74
N ARG A 106 2.79 -6.46 -8.50
CA ARG A 106 3.77 -6.58 -7.41
C ARG A 106 4.06 -8.02 -7.04
N GLY A 107 3.09 -8.93 -7.21
CA GLY A 107 3.34 -10.37 -7.01
C GLY A 107 4.49 -10.90 -7.88
N TYR A 108 4.64 -10.38 -9.10
CA TYR A 108 5.78 -10.68 -9.97
C TYR A 108 6.98 -9.75 -9.72
N LEU A 109 6.75 -8.44 -9.63
CA LEU A 109 7.82 -7.44 -9.57
C LEU A 109 8.69 -7.57 -8.31
N ILE A 110 8.08 -7.92 -7.16
CA ILE A 110 8.83 -8.18 -5.92
C ILE A 110 9.80 -9.35 -6.12
N ILE A 111 9.34 -10.44 -6.74
CA ILE A 111 10.17 -11.63 -7.00
C ILE A 111 11.25 -11.33 -8.03
N ARG A 112 10.91 -10.60 -9.10
CA ARG A 112 11.90 -10.11 -10.08
C ARG A 112 12.99 -9.31 -9.38
N THR A 113 12.64 -8.34 -8.54
CA THR A 113 13.62 -7.52 -7.81
C THR A 113 14.48 -8.38 -6.88
N ALA A 114 13.89 -9.33 -6.14
CA ALA A 114 14.65 -10.27 -5.32
C ALA A 114 15.66 -11.08 -6.15
N HIS A 115 15.23 -11.62 -7.29
CA HIS A 115 16.08 -12.37 -8.22
C HIS A 115 17.25 -11.52 -8.74
N GLU A 116 17.00 -10.28 -9.18
CA GLU A 116 18.02 -9.36 -9.70
C GLU A 116 19.05 -8.95 -8.62
N LEU A 117 18.65 -8.99 -7.36
CA LEU A 117 19.55 -8.78 -6.22
C LEU A 117 20.35 -10.04 -5.84
N GLY A 118 20.10 -11.17 -6.51
CA GLY A 118 20.79 -12.44 -6.29
C GLY A 118 20.16 -13.33 -5.23
N CYS A 119 18.90 -13.08 -4.85
CA CYS A 119 18.20 -13.94 -3.91
C CYS A 119 17.87 -15.29 -4.55
N ASP A 120 18.00 -16.38 -3.80
CA ASP A 120 17.69 -17.74 -4.25
C ASP A 120 16.40 -18.30 -3.61
N THR A 121 15.93 -17.66 -2.54
CA THR A 121 14.77 -18.09 -1.75
C THR A 121 13.89 -16.89 -1.44
N PHE A 122 12.57 -17.06 -1.51
CA PHE A 122 11.58 -16.07 -1.10
C PHE A 122 10.67 -16.67 -0.01
N VAL A 123 10.67 -16.04 1.15
CA VAL A 123 9.93 -16.46 2.35
C VAL A 123 8.72 -15.55 2.51
N HIS A 124 7.55 -16.10 2.23
CA HIS A 124 6.26 -15.44 2.38
C HIS A 124 5.65 -15.79 3.74
N ILE A 125 5.55 -14.81 4.63
CA ILE A 125 5.06 -14.94 6.01
C ILE A 125 3.64 -14.40 6.09
N SER A 126 2.68 -15.26 6.43
CA SER A 126 1.26 -14.89 6.51
C SER A 126 0.49 -15.73 7.52
N PHE A 127 -0.85 -15.64 7.51
CA PHE A 127 -1.75 -16.36 8.39
C PHE A 127 -3.13 -16.56 7.74
N PRO A 128 -3.97 -17.50 8.25
CA PRO A 128 -5.17 -17.94 7.55
C PRO A 128 -6.15 -16.84 7.16
N ARG A 129 -6.36 -15.82 8.00
CA ARG A 129 -7.26 -14.70 7.70
C ARG A 129 -6.79 -13.87 6.50
N HIS A 130 -5.50 -13.54 6.43
CA HIS A 130 -4.97 -12.82 5.27
C HIS A 130 -5.01 -13.68 4.01
N MET A 131 -4.73 -14.98 4.15
CA MET A 131 -4.81 -15.92 3.04
C MET A 131 -6.25 -16.25 2.60
N SER A 132 -7.28 -15.77 3.31
CA SER A 132 -8.67 -15.86 2.84
C SER A 132 -9.12 -14.64 2.03
N TYR A 133 -8.32 -13.57 1.97
CA TYR A 133 -8.59 -12.42 1.11
C TYR A 133 -8.09 -12.70 -0.32
N GLU A 134 -8.91 -12.42 -1.33
CA GLU A 134 -8.56 -12.67 -2.74
C GLU A 134 -7.28 -11.91 -3.12
N THR A 135 -7.19 -10.64 -2.75
CA THR A 135 -6.07 -9.77 -3.13
C THR A 135 -4.72 -10.29 -2.63
N LEU A 136 -4.67 -10.76 -1.38
CA LEU A 136 -3.45 -11.25 -0.73
C LEU A 136 -3.10 -12.68 -1.16
N SER A 137 -4.10 -13.57 -1.21
CA SER A 137 -3.89 -14.96 -1.62
C SER A 137 -3.47 -15.07 -3.09
N ARG A 138 -4.07 -14.26 -3.96
CA ARG A 138 -3.68 -14.16 -5.38
C ARG A 138 -2.26 -13.64 -5.54
N ARG A 139 -1.86 -12.61 -4.79
CA ARG A 139 -0.47 -12.14 -4.80
C ARG A 139 0.51 -13.24 -4.40
N ALA A 140 0.20 -14.00 -3.35
CA ALA A 140 1.04 -15.12 -2.91
C ALA A 140 1.13 -16.23 -3.98
N ALA A 141 0.03 -16.52 -4.67
CA ALA A 141 0.01 -17.47 -5.78
C ALA A 141 0.88 -17.00 -6.95
N ILE A 142 0.81 -15.71 -7.31
CA ILE A 142 1.68 -15.10 -8.32
C ILE A 142 3.14 -15.16 -7.89
N MET A 143 3.45 -14.79 -6.65
CA MET A 143 4.82 -14.86 -6.11
C MET A 143 5.39 -16.27 -6.20
N LYS A 144 4.59 -17.29 -5.87
CA LYS A 144 5.01 -18.69 -5.97
C LYS A 144 5.37 -19.07 -7.42
N VAL A 145 4.49 -18.76 -8.37
CA VAL A 145 4.73 -19.06 -9.79
C VAL A 145 5.93 -18.26 -10.32
N ALA A 146 6.07 -16.99 -9.94
CA ALA A 146 7.21 -16.16 -10.32
C ALA A 146 8.53 -16.71 -9.75
N CYS A 147 8.54 -17.25 -8.53
CA CYS A 147 9.70 -17.94 -7.98
C CYS A 147 10.07 -19.17 -8.81
N GLU A 148 9.09 -20.01 -9.16
CA GLU A 148 9.31 -21.18 -10.01
C GLU A 148 9.90 -20.80 -11.38
N ASP A 149 9.36 -19.75 -12.01
CA ASP A 149 9.82 -19.25 -13.31
C ASP A 149 11.25 -18.66 -13.27
N LEU A 150 11.61 -18.01 -12.16
CA LEU A 150 12.92 -17.36 -11.96
C LEU A 150 13.93 -18.27 -11.26
N GLY A 151 13.60 -19.54 -11.04
CA GLY A 151 14.49 -20.52 -10.41
C GLY A 151 14.77 -20.26 -8.93
N MET A 152 13.86 -19.57 -8.23
CA MET A 152 13.93 -19.31 -6.80
C MET A 152 13.06 -20.31 -6.02
N LYS A 153 13.45 -20.62 -4.79
CA LYS A 153 12.64 -21.41 -3.85
C LYS A 153 11.57 -20.52 -3.21
N PHE A 154 10.30 -20.89 -3.33
CA PHE A 154 9.22 -20.27 -2.55
C PHE A 154 9.00 -21.03 -1.23
N VAL A 155 8.94 -20.32 -0.11
CA VAL A 155 8.64 -20.85 1.22
C VAL A 155 7.45 -20.11 1.81
N ALA A 156 6.43 -20.84 2.25
CA ALA A 156 5.31 -20.28 2.98
C ALA A 156 5.49 -20.54 4.49
N GLU A 157 5.63 -19.47 5.26
CA GLU A 157 5.68 -19.49 6.72
C GLU A 157 4.38 -18.96 7.31
N THR A 158 3.95 -19.56 8.42
CA THR A 158 2.74 -19.14 9.14
C THR A 158 3.13 -18.41 10.42
N ALA A 159 2.70 -17.16 10.55
CA ALA A 159 2.81 -16.37 11.77
C ALA A 159 1.46 -16.30 12.51
N PRO A 160 1.43 -15.93 13.80
CA PRO A 160 0.19 -15.64 14.50
C PRO A 160 -0.55 -14.44 13.88
N ASP A 161 -1.87 -14.47 13.89
CA ASP A 161 -2.69 -13.31 13.52
C ASP A 161 -2.63 -12.26 14.65
N PRO A 162 -2.18 -11.01 14.39
CA PRO A 162 -2.11 -9.96 15.41
C PRO A 162 -3.46 -9.59 16.04
N THR A 163 -4.58 -9.94 15.39
CA THR A 163 -5.94 -9.68 15.92
C THR A 163 -6.52 -10.86 16.70
N SER A 164 -5.75 -11.96 16.88
CA SER A 164 -6.15 -13.09 17.72
C SER A 164 -5.76 -12.87 19.19
N ASP A 165 -6.04 -13.85 20.06
CA ASP A 165 -5.74 -13.80 21.50
C ASP A 165 -4.24 -13.57 21.82
N VAL A 166 -3.34 -13.83 20.87
CA VAL A 166 -1.90 -13.52 21.05
C VAL A 166 -1.59 -12.02 21.00
N GLY A 167 -2.48 -11.23 20.38
CA GLY A 167 -2.33 -9.80 20.14
C GLY A 167 -1.10 -9.42 19.31
N VAL A 168 -0.97 -8.11 19.08
CA VAL A 168 0.18 -7.52 18.36
C VAL A 168 1.50 -7.89 19.01
N ALA A 169 1.60 -7.81 20.34
CA ALA A 169 2.84 -8.11 21.05
C ALA A 169 3.29 -9.56 20.88
N GLY A 170 2.38 -10.53 20.98
CA GLY A 170 2.69 -11.95 20.78
C GLY A 170 3.08 -12.26 19.34
N ALA A 171 2.37 -11.66 18.37
CA ALA A 171 2.69 -11.79 16.95
C ALA A 171 4.07 -11.21 16.61
N GLN A 172 4.42 -10.03 17.18
CA GLN A 172 5.74 -9.43 17.02
C GLN A 172 6.85 -10.28 17.64
N GLN A 173 6.63 -10.80 18.85
CA GLN A 173 7.58 -11.67 19.54
C GLN A 173 7.85 -12.95 18.73
N TYR A 174 6.81 -13.54 18.13
CA TYR A 174 6.96 -14.70 17.25
C TYR A 174 7.92 -14.42 16.08
N ILE A 175 7.77 -13.28 15.40
CA ILE A 175 8.67 -12.88 14.31
C ILE A 175 10.10 -12.71 14.82
N LEU A 176 10.29 -12.05 15.97
CA LEU A 176 11.62 -11.88 16.57
C LEU A 176 12.30 -13.22 16.84
N GLU A 177 11.56 -14.23 17.30
CA GLU A 177 12.09 -15.56 17.62
C GLU A 177 12.37 -16.42 16.38
N LYS A 178 11.53 -16.31 15.35
CA LYS A 178 11.58 -17.22 14.19
C LYS A 178 12.53 -16.80 13.09
N VAL A 179 12.70 -15.49 12.86
CA VAL A 179 13.56 -15.02 11.76
C VAL A 179 15.00 -15.54 11.85
N PRO A 180 15.66 -15.59 13.03
CA PRO A 180 17.00 -16.19 13.13
C PRO A 180 17.04 -17.66 12.67
N ALA A 181 16.05 -18.46 13.06
CA ALA A 181 15.94 -19.86 12.64
C ALA A 181 15.62 -20.00 11.14
N TRP A 182 14.80 -19.12 10.59
CA TRP A 182 14.54 -19.09 9.15
C TRP A 182 15.77 -18.70 8.34
N ILE A 183 16.58 -17.76 8.83
CA ILE A 183 17.86 -17.40 8.18
C ILE A 183 18.84 -18.56 8.24
N GLU A 184 18.91 -19.30 9.35
CA GLU A 184 19.72 -20.53 9.44
C GLU A 184 19.24 -21.60 8.44
N ALA A 185 17.93 -21.77 8.28
CA ALA A 185 17.34 -22.77 7.40
C ALA A 185 17.38 -22.41 5.90
N TYR A 186 17.25 -21.12 5.57
CA TYR A 186 17.04 -20.63 4.20
C TYR A 186 18.21 -19.80 3.66
N GLY A 187 19.15 -19.41 4.52
CA GLY A 187 20.33 -18.64 4.15
C GLY A 187 20.11 -17.13 4.10
N GLN A 188 21.23 -16.39 4.08
CA GLN A 188 21.21 -14.92 4.05
C GLN A 188 20.86 -14.32 2.67
N ASN A 189 20.80 -15.15 1.63
CA ASN A 189 20.31 -14.78 0.30
C ASN A 189 18.79 -14.95 0.17
N ALA A 190 18.08 -15.25 1.26
CA ALA A 190 16.63 -15.28 1.26
C ALA A 190 16.05 -13.86 1.35
N ALA A 191 15.04 -13.58 0.54
CA ALA A 191 14.17 -12.42 0.66
C ALA A 191 12.93 -12.76 1.49
N PHE A 192 12.50 -11.84 2.34
CA PHE A 192 11.38 -12.05 3.26
C PHE A 192 10.29 -11.01 3.04
N PHE A 193 9.04 -11.46 3.13
CA PHE A 193 7.86 -10.63 2.97
C PHE A 193 6.79 -11.04 3.98
N CYS A 194 6.24 -10.07 4.72
CA CYS A 194 5.12 -10.30 5.62
C CYS A 194 3.86 -9.62 5.09
N THR A 195 2.72 -10.31 5.18
CA THR A 195 1.42 -9.76 4.72
C THR A 195 0.77 -8.81 5.72
N ASN A 196 1.42 -8.44 6.84
CA ASN A 196 0.83 -7.59 7.86
C ASN A 196 1.87 -6.63 8.46
N ASP A 197 1.45 -5.38 8.62
CA ASP A 197 2.30 -4.28 9.07
C ASP A 197 2.92 -4.52 10.46
N ALA A 198 2.19 -5.15 11.37
CA ALA A 198 2.68 -5.44 12.73
C ALA A 198 3.92 -6.35 12.72
N HIS A 199 4.09 -7.18 11.70
CA HIS A 199 5.25 -8.06 11.54
C HIS A 199 6.46 -7.37 10.91
N THR A 200 6.29 -6.19 10.30
CA THR A 200 7.34 -5.56 9.49
C THR A 200 8.51 -5.08 10.35
N GLU A 201 8.24 -4.35 11.43
CA GLU A 201 9.30 -3.88 12.35
C GLU A 201 10.17 -5.02 12.92
N PRO A 202 9.61 -6.07 13.56
CA PRO A 202 10.42 -7.15 14.08
C PRO A 202 11.15 -7.92 12.97
N LEU A 203 10.55 -8.06 11.78
CA LEU A 203 11.23 -8.67 10.63
C LEU A 203 12.46 -7.85 10.23
N LEU A 204 12.30 -6.55 9.98
CA LEU A 204 13.40 -5.64 9.61
C LEU A 204 14.54 -5.67 10.64
N LYS A 205 14.20 -5.63 11.93
CA LYS A 205 15.17 -5.68 13.02
C LYS A 205 16.02 -6.96 12.98
N GLN A 206 15.38 -8.10 12.75
CA GLN A 206 16.07 -9.38 12.67
C GLN A 206 16.90 -9.52 11.38
N LEU A 207 16.39 -9.08 10.22
CA LEU A 207 17.14 -9.12 8.96
C LEU A 207 18.39 -8.22 9.00
N LEU A 208 18.32 -7.08 9.70
CA LEU A 208 19.48 -6.21 9.91
C LEU A 208 20.56 -6.90 10.75
N THR A 209 20.16 -7.76 11.68
CA THR A 209 21.06 -8.42 12.63
C THR A 209 21.66 -9.69 12.03
N TYR A 210 20.84 -10.51 11.37
CA TYR A 210 21.19 -11.88 10.98
C TYR A 210 21.41 -12.07 9.48
N GLY A 211 21.02 -11.12 8.63
CA GLY A 211 21.10 -11.24 7.17
C GLY A 211 19.74 -11.40 6.50
N GLY A 212 19.73 -11.57 5.18
CA GLY A 212 18.50 -11.59 4.38
C GLY A 212 18.18 -10.26 3.70
N PHE A 213 17.16 -10.31 2.85
CA PHE A 213 16.67 -9.21 2.04
C PHE A 213 15.21 -8.87 2.39
N PHE A 214 14.90 -7.58 2.34
CA PHE A 214 13.55 -7.05 2.43
C PHE A 214 13.33 -6.16 1.21
N ILE A 215 12.46 -6.59 0.29
CA ILE A 215 12.29 -5.89 -0.99
C ILE A 215 11.37 -4.68 -0.83
N GLU A 216 10.18 -4.90 -0.27
CA GLU A 216 9.22 -3.86 0.09
C GLU A 216 8.16 -4.46 1.03
N ALA A 217 7.47 -3.58 1.77
CA ALA A 217 6.38 -3.97 2.66
C ALA A 217 5.08 -4.27 1.88
N ASP A 218 4.08 -4.84 2.56
CA ASP A 218 2.74 -5.01 1.99
C ASP A 218 2.13 -3.67 1.57
N LEU A 219 2.17 -2.68 2.47
CA LEU A 219 1.88 -1.27 2.20
C LEU A 219 3.19 -0.45 2.28
N PRO A 220 3.87 -0.21 1.16
CA PRO A 220 5.23 0.36 1.19
C PRO A 220 5.27 1.81 1.68
N SER A 221 6.17 2.06 2.63
CA SER A 221 6.50 3.39 3.15
C SER A 221 7.87 3.34 3.83
N PRO A 222 8.71 4.37 3.73
CA PRO A 222 9.94 4.45 4.52
C PRO A 222 9.65 4.60 6.03
N LEU A 223 8.39 4.83 6.41
CA LEU A 223 7.93 4.84 7.80
C LEU A 223 7.43 3.46 8.28
N MET A 224 7.26 2.50 7.36
CA MET A 224 6.73 1.18 7.70
C MET A 224 7.81 0.32 8.38
N GLY A 225 7.74 0.25 9.72
CA GLY A 225 8.63 -0.53 10.59
C GLY A 225 10.08 -0.07 10.69
N TYR A 226 10.59 0.66 9.69
CA TYR A 226 11.96 1.17 9.68
C TYR A 226 12.33 2.01 10.91
N PRO A 227 11.53 3.00 11.35
CA PRO A 227 11.94 3.86 12.47
C PRO A 227 12.20 3.07 13.76
N GLY A 228 11.31 2.14 14.10
CA GLY A 228 11.45 1.28 15.28
C GLY A 228 12.57 0.24 15.13
N ALA A 229 12.69 -0.40 13.97
CA ALA A 229 13.77 -1.36 13.69
C ALA A 229 15.17 -0.71 13.74
N LEU A 230 15.26 0.55 13.33
CA LEU A 230 16.50 1.32 13.32
C LEU A 230 16.78 2.01 14.66
N GLY A 231 15.74 2.30 15.44
CA GLY A 231 15.83 3.08 16.68
C GLY A 231 16.04 4.57 16.42
N ILE A 232 15.40 5.12 15.38
CA ILE A 232 15.56 6.52 14.96
C ILE A 232 14.28 7.31 15.17
N ASP A 233 14.42 8.58 15.54
CA ASP A 233 13.33 9.55 15.58
C ASP A 233 13.28 10.33 14.27
N LEU A 234 12.10 10.46 13.68
CA LEU A 234 11.84 11.15 12.41
C LEU A 234 10.98 12.41 12.58
N SER A 235 10.78 12.88 13.83
CA SER A 235 9.93 14.03 14.12
C SER A 235 10.36 15.31 13.40
N ALA A 236 11.66 15.51 13.19
CA ALA A 236 12.19 16.68 12.49
C ALA A 236 11.97 16.65 10.97
N GLU A 237 11.78 15.45 10.40
CA GLU A 237 11.54 15.23 8.97
C GLU A 237 10.06 15.00 8.65
N ALA A 238 9.16 15.22 9.61
CA ALA A 238 7.74 14.91 9.48
C ALA A 238 7.11 15.56 8.23
N GLY A 239 6.56 14.73 7.35
CA GLY A 239 5.92 15.16 6.09
C GLY A 239 6.90 15.36 4.93
N ASP A 240 8.20 15.43 5.16
CA ASP A 240 9.23 15.46 4.11
C ASP A 240 9.74 14.04 3.83
N PHE A 241 9.08 13.35 2.91
CA PHE A 241 9.44 11.99 2.52
C PHE A 241 10.84 11.87 1.90
N THR A 242 11.37 12.95 1.32
CA THR A 242 12.75 12.94 0.79
C THR A 242 13.75 12.94 1.94
N ALA A 243 13.52 13.78 2.97
CA ALA A 243 14.35 13.80 4.17
C ALA A 243 14.21 12.51 5.00
N ILE A 244 12.99 12.00 5.13
CA ILE A 244 12.70 10.70 5.78
C ILE A 244 13.48 9.58 5.09
N LEU A 245 13.33 9.42 3.78
CA LEU A 245 14.00 8.35 3.03
C LEU A 245 15.51 8.44 3.19
N LYS A 246 16.08 9.65 3.04
CA LYS A 246 17.53 9.86 3.20
C LYS A 246 18.04 9.43 4.57
N LYS A 247 17.31 9.75 5.64
CA LYS A 247 17.70 9.41 7.02
C LYS A 247 17.55 7.92 7.30
N VAL A 248 16.48 7.29 6.80
CA VAL A 248 16.28 5.84 6.87
C VAL A 248 17.39 5.11 6.11
N GLU A 249 17.66 5.49 4.86
CA GLU A 249 18.72 4.92 4.03
C GLU A 249 20.10 5.06 4.68
N SER A 250 20.47 6.25 5.17
CA SER A 250 21.74 6.45 5.89
C SER A 250 21.87 5.54 7.12
N SER A 251 20.76 5.29 7.82
CA SER A 251 20.74 4.41 9.00
C SER A 251 20.84 2.93 8.63
N ILE A 252 20.25 2.54 7.50
CA ILE A 252 20.39 1.20 6.91
C ILE A 252 21.83 0.96 6.47
N GLU A 253 22.45 1.91 5.78
CA GLU A 253 23.86 1.85 5.36
C GLU A 253 24.80 1.73 6.57
N ALA A 254 24.58 2.54 7.61
CA ALA A 254 25.36 2.50 8.84
C ALA A 254 25.29 1.14 9.57
N LYS A 255 24.19 0.40 9.39
CA LYS A 255 24.02 -0.97 9.91
C LYS A 255 24.41 -2.06 8.90
N GLY A 256 25.06 -1.72 7.78
CA GLY A 256 25.50 -2.67 6.77
C GLY A 256 24.37 -3.29 5.93
N GLY A 257 23.21 -2.64 5.86
CA GLY A 257 22.05 -3.09 5.09
C GLY A 257 22.02 -2.60 3.63
N ALA A 258 23.01 -1.84 3.18
CA ALA A 258 23.04 -1.30 1.82
C ALA A 258 22.78 -2.38 0.75
N GLY A 259 21.82 -2.11 -0.14
CA GLY A 259 21.39 -3.00 -1.22
C GLY A 259 20.49 -4.17 -0.81
N ARG A 260 20.14 -4.31 0.48
CA ARG A 260 19.30 -5.43 0.99
C ARG A 260 17.92 -5.02 1.47
N PHE A 261 17.70 -3.74 1.70
CA PHE A 261 16.45 -3.20 2.25
C PHE A 261 15.83 -2.21 1.28
N GLY A 262 14.57 -2.45 0.92
CA GLY A 262 13.83 -1.63 0.00
C GLY A 262 12.49 -1.16 0.53
N THR A 263 11.88 -0.27 -0.23
CA THR A 263 10.65 0.43 0.11
C THR A 263 10.07 1.04 -1.17
N TRP A 264 8.92 1.70 -1.08
CA TRP A 264 8.65 2.84 -1.96
C TRP A 264 9.23 4.10 -1.33
N ALA A 265 9.83 4.97 -2.14
CA ALA A 265 10.49 6.19 -1.69
C ALA A 265 9.52 7.15 -0.99
N PHE A 266 8.25 7.14 -1.42
CA PHE A 266 7.17 7.90 -0.84
C PHE A 266 6.11 6.94 -0.30
N SER A 267 5.58 7.25 0.88
CA SER A 267 4.52 6.43 1.49
C SER A 267 3.33 6.30 0.55
N TYR A 268 2.89 5.07 0.36
CA TYR A 268 1.67 4.80 -0.40
C TYR A 268 0.46 5.49 0.22
N GLY A 269 0.28 5.41 1.54
CA GLY A 269 -0.85 6.03 2.24
C GLY A 269 -0.88 7.55 2.10
N TYR A 270 0.27 8.21 2.29
CA TYR A 270 0.39 9.65 2.05
C TYR A 270 0.02 10.02 0.60
N THR A 271 0.59 9.27 -0.36
CA THR A 271 0.43 9.58 -1.78
C THR A 271 -0.98 9.27 -2.27
N ALA A 272 -1.62 8.21 -1.76
CA ALA A 272 -2.99 7.87 -2.09
C ALA A 272 -3.93 9.00 -1.64
N THR A 273 -3.83 9.48 -0.39
CA THR A 273 -4.64 10.62 0.07
C THR A 273 -4.39 11.87 -0.79
N ALA A 274 -3.14 12.33 -0.89
CA ALA A 274 -2.81 13.60 -1.56
C ALA A 274 -3.06 13.52 -3.07
N GLY A 275 -2.63 12.43 -3.70
CA GLY A 275 -2.77 12.17 -5.14
C GLY A 275 -4.22 12.01 -5.58
N LEU A 276 -5.05 11.28 -4.83
CA LEU A 276 -6.48 11.14 -5.16
C LEU A 276 -7.26 12.43 -4.93
N GLY A 277 -6.96 13.17 -3.85
CA GLY A 277 -7.54 14.49 -3.63
C GLY A 277 -7.18 15.47 -4.75
N GLN A 278 -5.91 15.47 -5.17
CA GLN A 278 -5.47 16.26 -6.33
C GLN A 278 -6.16 15.84 -7.63
N HIS A 279 -6.30 14.53 -7.85
CA HIS A 279 -6.96 14.01 -9.04
C HIS A 279 -8.42 14.44 -9.08
N ALA A 280 -9.14 14.36 -7.96
CA ALA A 280 -10.52 14.85 -7.85
C ALA A 280 -10.61 16.35 -8.18
N ILE A 281 -9.70 17.18 -7.66
CA ILE A 281 -9.63 18.61 -7.98
C ILE A 281 -9.39 18.83 -9.48
N ASN A 282 -8.49 18.05 -10.09
CA ASN A 282 -8.21 18.18 -11.53
C ASN A 282 -9.44 17.81 -12.38
N VAL A 283 -10.14 16.73 -12.03
CA VAL A 283 -11.36 16.27 -12.70
C VAL A 283 -12.46 17.32 -12.59
N LEU A 284 -12.72 17.84 -11.38
CA LEU A 284 -13.74 18.86 -11.14
C LEU A 284 -13.47 20.17 -11.89
N ASN A 285 -12.19 20.48 -12.15
CA ASN A 285 -11.77 21.63 -12.94
C ASN A 285 -11.70 21.35 -14.47
N GLY A 286 -12.05 20.13 -14.92
CA GLY A 286 -11.99 19.75 -16.33
C GLY A 286 -10.59 19.53 -16.89
N ASN A 287 -9.58 19.34 -16.03
CA ASN A 287 -8.17 19.17 -16.41
C ASN A 287 -7.73 17.70 -16.52
N SER A 288 -8.55 16.77 -16.03
CA SER A 288 -8.28 15.33 -16.01
C SER A 288 -9.54 14.52 -16.26
N ASP A 289 -9.39 13.34 -16.86
CA ASP A 289 -10.44 12.32 -16.93
C ASP A 289 -10.35 11.40 -15.71
N LEU A 290 -11.48 11.14 -15.03
CA LEU A 290 -11.51 10.41 -13.76
C LEU A 290 -10.84 9.03 -13.83
N LEU A 291 -11.06 8.30 -14.92
CA LEU A 291 -10.63 6.90 -15.07
C LEU A 291 -9.37 6.74 -15.93
N LYS A 292 -8.76 7.85 -16.36
CA LYS A 292 -7.59 7.80 -17.25
C LYS A 292 -6.32 7.63 -16.43
N LEU A 293 -5.66 6.50 -16.64
CA LEU A 293 -4.46 6.10 -15.90
C LEU A 293 -3.38 7.19 -15.87
N SER A 294 -3.06 7.80 -17.02
CA SER A 294 -2.03 8.84 -17.08
C SER A 294 -2.36 10.06 -16.22
N ASP A 295 -3.64 10.37 -16.05
CA ASP A 295 -4.07 11.54 -15.30
C ASP A 295 -4.02 11.25 -13.79
N ILE A 296 -4.36 10.02 -13.38
CA ILE A 296 -4.15 9.52 -12.02
C ILE A 296 -2.64 9.53 -11.68
N MET A 297 -1.80 8.95 -12.54
CA MET A 297 -0.34 8.89 -12.32
C MET A 297 0.29 10.28 -12.26
N LYS A 298 -0.20 11.23 -13.06
CA LYS A 298 0.23 12.63 -12.99
C LYS A 298 -0.12 13.26 -11.63
N ALA A 299 -1.30 12.96 -11.08
CA ALA A 299 -1.71 13.47 -9.77
C ALA A 299 -0.88 12.86 -8.62
N PHE A 300 -0.57 11.56 -8.68
CA PHE A 300 0.35 10.90 -7.75
C PHE A 300 1.77 11.49 -7.85
N GLY A 301 2.28 11.62 -9.08
CA GLY A 301 3.60 12.17 -9.38
C GLY A 301 3.83 13.61 -8.88
N LYS A 302 2.78 14.40 -8.67
CA LYS A 302 2.87 15.75 -8.08
C LYS A 302 3.52 15.72 -6.69
N TYR A 303 3.27 14.67 -5.91
CA TYR A 303 3.71 14.55 -4.52
C TYR A 303 4.92 13.63 -4.34
N THR A 304 5.43 13.05 -5.43
CA THR A 304 6.49 12.04 -5.40
C THR A 304 7.57 12.38 -6.43
N PRO A 305 8.29 13.49 -6.26
CA PRO A 305 9.30 13.91 -7.23
C PRO A 305 10.33 12.78 -7.47
N ASN A 306 10.64 12.55 -8.74
CA ASN A 306 11.56 11.52 -9.22
C ASN A 306 11.11 10.06 -9.03
N ALA A 307 10.00 9.79 -8.35
CA ALA A 307 9.41 8.46 -8.33
C ALA A 307 8.55 8.25 -9.58
N LYS A 308 8.72 7.09 -10.22
CA LYS A 308 7.84 6.65 -11.29
C LYS A 308 6.70 5.82 -10.72
N TRP A 309 5.53 5.99 -11.30
CA TRP A 309 4.34 5.21 -11.00
C TRP A 309 3.83 4.54 -12.25
N ASN A 310 3.30 3.33 -12.09
CA ASN A 310 2.59 2.61 -13.13
C ASN A 310 1.42 1.84 -12.51
N GLY A 311 0.58 1.23 -13.34
CA GLY A 311 -0.60 0.53 -12.87
C GLY A 311 -1.46 0.01 -14.00
N ALA A 312 -2.51 -0.70 -13.65
CA ALA A 312 -3.49 -1.22 -14.58
C ALA A 312 -4.86 -1.30 -13.90
N PRO A 313 -5.96 -1.21 -14.66
CA PRO A 313 -7.26 -1.63 -14.15
C PRO A 313 -7.22 -3.06 -13.62
N TYR A 314 -7.87 -3.29 -12.48
CA TYR A 314 -8.04 -4.61 -11.88
C TYR A 314 -8.66 -5.58 -12.89
N SER A 315 -8.24 -6.85 -12.85
CA SER A 315 -8.84 -7.93 -13.63
C SER A 315 -9.29 -9.04 -12.71
N ASP A 316 -10.58 -9.33 -12.72
CA ASP A 316 -11.16 -10.43 -11.96
C ASP A 316 -10.83 -11.74 -12.69
N VAL A 317 -10.07 -12.60 -12.03
CA VAL A 317 -9.65 -13.90 -12.59
C VAL A 317 -10.81 -14.89 -12.72
N ASN A 318 -11.87 -14.75 -11.91
CA ASN A 318 -13.02 -15.65 -11.95
C ASN A 318 -13.94 -15.35 -13.12
N THR A 319 -14.11 -14.07 -13.46
CA THR A 319 -15.02 -13.62 -14.53
C THR A 319 -14.30 -13.23 -15.82
N GLY A 320 -12.98 -13.00 -15.77
CA GLY A 320 -12.20 -12.43 -16.87
C GLY A 320 -12.49 -10.95 -17.13
N VAL A 321 -13.31 -10.31 -16.29
CA VAL A 321 -13.72 -8.91 -16.49
C VAL A 321 -12.63 -7.98 -15.99
N ARG A 322 -12.25 -7.04 -16.84
CA ARG A 322 -11.42 -5.89 -16.47
C ARG A 322 -12.30 -4.80 -15.88
N ALA A 323 -12.00 -4.38 -14.65
CA ALA A 323 -12.72 -3.33 -13.97
C ALA A 323 -12.65 -2.02 -14.75
N LYS A 324 -13.75 -1.27 -14.77
CA LYS A 324 -13.80 0.05 -15.42
C LYS A 324 -13.26 1.15 -14.50
N ASN A 325 -13.59 1.05 -13.22
CA ASN A 325 -13.39 2.07 -12.20
C ASN A 325 -12.51 1.62 -11.05
N HIS A 326 -11.76 0.51 -11.18
CA HIS A 326 -10.84 0.06 -10.14
C HIS A 326 -9.43 -0.04 -10.74
N ILE A 327 -8.52 0.81 -10.26
CA ILE A 327 -7.15 0.91 -10.77
C ILE A 327 -6.17 0.38 -9.71
N LEU A 328 -5.37 -0.60 -10.10
CA LEU A 328 -4.23 -1.06 -9.33
C LEU A 328 -3.01 -0.22 -9.69
N ILE A 329 -2.25 0.23 -8.69
CA ILE A 329 -1.09 1.11 -8.90
C ILE A 329 0.13 0.68 -8.09
N TYR A 330 1.31 1.02 -8.58
CA TYR A 330 2.55 0.79 -7.86
C TYR A 330 3.59 1.86 -8.17
N GLN A 331 4.44 2.14 -7.18
CA GLN A 331 5.64 2.95 -7.35
C GLN A 331 6.81 2.04 -7.73
N ASP A 332 7.81 2.58 -8.41
CA ASP A 332 9.08 1.89 -8.58
C ASP A 332 9.73 1.58 -7.22
N THR A 333 10.12 0.32 -7.01
CA THR A 333 10.77 -0.13 -5.77
C THR A 333 12.12 0.56 -5.64
N TYR A 334 12.36 1.19 -4.49
CA TYR A 334 13.62 1.83 -4.14
C TYR A 334 14.40 0.93 -3.20
N MET A 335 15.54 0.42 -3.63
CA MET A 335 16.48 -0.34 -2.80
C MET A 335 17.51 0.62 -2.21
N MET A 336 17.53 0.77 -0.89
CA MET A 336 18.44 1.68 -0.19
C MET A 336 19.89 1.27 -0.43
N GLY A 337 20.74 2.21 -0.85
CA GLY A 337 22.11 1.98 -1.30
C GLY A 337 22.23 1.56 -2.78
N ARG A 338 21.12 1.45 -3.53
CA ARG A 338 21.10 1.14 -4.98
C ARG A 338 20.22 2.09 -5.80
N GLY A 339 19.14 2.61 -5.23
CA GLY A 339 18.18 3.46 -5.91
C GLY A 339 16.97 2.69 -6.46
N TYR A 340 16.27 3.29 -7.42
CA TYR A 340 15.09 2.69 -8.06
C TYR A 340 15.45 1.48 -8.95
N MET A 341 14.61 0.45 -8.91
CA MET A 341 14.84 -0.83 -9.59
C MET A 341 14.25 -0.90 -11.01
N GLY A 342 13.64 0.18 -11.49
CA GLY A 342 13.06 0.27 -12.83
C GLY A 342 11.75 -0.51 -12.99
N ASN A 343 11.11 -0.94 -11.90
CA ASN A 343 9.90 -1.77 -11.92
C ASN A 343 8.73 -1.06 -12.64
N ALA A 344 8.65 0.26 -12.57
CA ALA A 344 7.62 1.04 -13.25
C ALA A 344 7.73 0.99 -14.79
N ASP A 345 8.90 0.66 -15.34
CA ASP A 345 9.12 0.56 -16.78
C ASP A 345 8.96 -0.89 -17.31
N ILE A 346 8.74 -1.87 -16.42
CA ILE A 346 8.62 -3.28 -16.78
C ILE A 346 7.19 -3.62 -17.23
N VAL A 347 7.11 -4.30 -18.38
CA VAL A 347 5.88 -4.96 -18.82
C VAL A 347 5.77 -6.30 -18.10
N VAL A 348 4.83 -6.42 -17.17
CA VAL A 348 4.57 -7.67 -16.45
C VAL A 348 4.01 -8.72 -17.43
N PRO A 349 4.57 -9.95 -17.46
CA PRO A 349 4.06 -11.00 -18.35
C PRO A 349 2.57 -11.30 -18.13
N GLU A 350 1.80 -11.34 -19.21
CA GLU A 350 0.34 -11.48 -19.18
C GLU A 350 -0.15 -12.69 -18.36
N LYS A 351 0.62 -13.78 -18.34
CA LYS A 351 0.29 -15.00 -17.60
C LYS A 351 0.01 -14.75 -16.11
N TYR A 352 0.69 -13.80 -15.49
CA TYR A 352 0.53 -13.53 -14.06
C TYR A 352 -0.84 -12.90 -13.73
N PHE A 353 -1.45 -12.19 -14.69
CA PHE A 353 -2.79 -11.62 -14.50
C PHE A 353 -3.89 -12.68 -14.50
N ALA A 354 -3.62 -13.88 -15.03
CA ALA A 354 -4.57 -15.00 -15.06
C ALA A 354 -4.42 -15.98 -13.88
N ILE A 355 -3.48 -15.74 -12.95
CA ILE A 355 -3.28 -16.58 -11.78
C ILE A 355 -4.31 -16.22 -10.71
N LYS A 356 -4.85 -17.26 -10.08
CA LYS A 356 -5.84 -17.18 -9.00
C LYS A 356 -5.19 -17.40 -7.65
#